data_AF-A0A6I2LSV2-F1
#
_entry.id   AF-A0A6I2LSV2-F1
#
_cell.length_a   1.000
_cell.length_b   1.000
_cell.length_c   1.000
_cell.angle_alpha   90.00
_cell.angle_beta   90.00
_cell.angle_gamma   90.00
#
_symmetry.space_group_name_H-M   'P 1'
#
loop_
_entity.id
_entity.type
_entity.pdbx_description
1 polymer ?
#
loop_
_entity_poly.entity_id
_entity_poly.type
_entity_poly.pdbx_seq_one_letter_code
_entity_poly.pdbx_strand_id
1 'polypeptide(L)'
;MHRVLGFDRWVAQGGDWGSIVTARMALLNPPGLAAIHLNSAPLHARVVPKEMTDDEAAWLKAGAAKRASQAGYRIQQGTKPQKLAYGLTDSPVGLAAWILDKFQNLTVGGEPVPPPFPLDRLLTNVMLCWLGGINAANWLYISVVEEGLGLPRRQRVEVPTGFTLCPNDLGVPPPDAWLRRSFNMLHRAAAAQGGHFLAFEQPELFVSRLCAIDPVRFDKMAGPL
;
A
#
# COMPACT_ATOMS: atom_id res chain seq x y z
N MET A 1 -10.97 -4.97 17.46
CA MET A 1 -9.91 -4.59 18.41
C MET A 1 -10.38 -4.75 19.85
N HIS A 2 -11.29 -3.93 20.36
CA HIS A 2 -11.75 -4.06 21.76
C HIS A 2 -12.49 -5.38 22.09
N ARG A 3 -13.59 -5.70 21.38
CA ARG A 3 -14.49 -6.83 21.77
C ARG A 3 -13.85 -8.23 21.83
N VAL A 4 -12.87 -8.50 20.98
CA VAL A 4 -12.24 -9.85 20.86
C VAL A 4 -10.82 -9.85 21.42
N LEU A 5 -10.03 -8.80 21.14
CA LEU A 5 -8.62 -8.74 21.51
C LEU A 5 -8.36 -7.89 22.76
N GLY A 6 -9.36 -7.19 23.29
CA GLY A 6 -9.24 -6.38 24.50
C GLY A 6 -8.51 -5.04 24.34
N PHE A 7 -8.19 -4.61 23.11
CA PHE A 7 -7.47 -3.34 22.90
C PHE A 7 -8.42 -2.14 22.89
N ASP A 8 -8.32 -1.29 23.92
CA ASP A 8 -9.04 -0.01 24.03
C ASP A 8 -8.44 1.09 23.17
N ARG A 9 -7.13 1.03 22.94
CA ARG A 9 -6.38 1.99 22.14
C ARG A 9 -5.38 1.24 21.27
N TRP A 10 -5.34 1.56 19.98
CA TRP A 10 -4.55 0.83 19.01
C TRP A 10 -4.19 1.69 17.81
N VAL A 11 -3.16 1.26 17.09
CA VAL A 11 -2.67 1.86 15.84
C VAL A 11 -2.76 0.80 14.75
N ALA A 12 -3.00 1.21 13.51
CA ALA A 12 -2.95 0.31 12.35
C ALA A 12 -1.86 0.72 11.37
N GLN A 13 -1.16 -0.28 10.84
CA GLN A 13 -0.11 -0.11 9.84
C GLN A 13 -0.54 -0.77 8.54
N GLY A 14 -0.30 -0.12 7.39
CA GLY A 14 -0.63 -0.71 6.09
C GLY A 14 0.27 -0.26 4.94
N GLY A 15 0.77 -1.23 4.17
CA GLY A 15 1.32 -1.05 2.83
C GLY A 15 0.41 -1.70 1.78
N ASP A 16 0.58 -1.37 0.50
CA ASP A 16 -0.20 -1.94 -0.62
C ASP A 16 -1.72 -2.07 -0.33
N TRP A 17 -2.34 -3.23 -0.50
CA TRP A 17 -3.74 -3.47 -0.10
C TRP A 17 -4.04 -3.16 1.36
N GLY A 18 -3.11 -3.45 2.27
CA GLY A 18 -3.22 -3.10 3.69
C GLY A 18 -3.35 -1.60 3.91
N SER A 19 -2.75 -0.76 3.06
CA SER A 19 -2.91 0.69 3.13
C SER A 19 -4.33 1.13 2.74
N ILE A 20 -4.93 0.49 1.72
CA ILE A 20 -6.30 0.75 1.29
C ILE A 20 -7.28 0.37 2.41
N VAL A 21 -7.13 -0.85 2.95
CA VAL A 21 -7.99 -1.35 4.03
C VAL A 21 -7.85 -0.48 5.28
N THR A 22 -6.62 -0.14 5.67
CA THR A 22 -6.35 0.71 6.84
C THR A 22 -6.96 2.09 6.67
N ALA A 23 -6.79 2.73 5.51
CA ALA A 23 -7.36 4.04 5.24
C ALA A 23 -8.90 4.02 5.18
N ARG A 24 -9.50 3.00 4.54
CA ARG A 24 -10.96 2.81 4.51
C ARG A 24 -11.52 2.57 5.91
N MET A 25 -10.85 1.75 6.73
CA MET A 25 -11.21 1.57 8.13
C MET A 25 -11.10 2.87 8.92
N ALA A 26 -10.06 3.67 8.68
CA ALA A 26 -9.88 4.96 9.35
C ALA A 26 -10.98 5.99 9.00
N LEU A 27 -11.57 5.93 7.79
CA LEU A 27 -12.75 6.74 7.45
C LEU A 27 -13.98 6.41 8.32
N LEU A 28 -14.09 5.16 8.77
CA LEU A 28 -15.17 4.73 9.66
C LEU A 28 -14.95 5.20 11.10
N ASN A 29 -13.78 5.76 11.41
CA ASN A 29 -13.36 6.24 12.72
C ASN A 29 -13.72 5.27 13.87
N PRO A 30 -13.30 3.99 13.80
CA PRO A 30 -13.69 3.01 14.80
C PRO A 30 -13.13 3.39 16.19
N PRO A 31 -13.89 3.12 17.27
CA PRO A 31 -13.43 3.41 18.62
C PRO A 31 -12.06 2.80 18.93
N GLY A 32 -11.20 3.61 19.56
CA GLY A 32 -9.86 3.22 19.98
C GLY A 32 -8.77 3.31 18.91
N LEU A 33 -9.12 3.56 17.64
CA LEU A 33 -8.10 3.80 16.61
C LEU A 33 -7.47 5.18 16.82
N ALA A 34 -6.25 5.19 17.36
CA ALA A 34 -5.56 6.42 17.73
C ALA A 34 -4.78 7.05 16.57
N ALA A 35 -4.20 6.23 15.71
CA ALA A 35 -3.43 6.67 14.55
C ALA A 35 -3.33 5.55 13.50
N ILE A 36 -2.97 5.93 12.28
CA ILE A 36 -2.55 4.99 11.24
C ILE A 36 -1.16 5.33 10.69
N HIS A 37 -0.44 4.30 10.26
CA HIS A 37 0.82 4.42 9.52
C HIS A 37 0.71 3.77 8.17
N LEU A 38 1.05 4.51 7.13
CA LEU A 38 0.97 4.02 5.77
C LEU A 38 2.35 4.07 5.10
N ASN A 39 2.79 2.95 4.52
CA ASN A 39 3.98 2.92 3.66
C ASN A 39 3.63 2.88 2.16
N SER A 40 2.35 3.03 1.83
CA SER A 40 1.84 3.29 0.49
C SER A 40 0.56 4.15 0.59
N ALA A 41 0.25 4.94 -0.44
CA ALA A 41 -0.90 5.86 -0.42
C ALA A 41 -1.75 5.82 -1.71
N PRO A 42 -2.28 4.65 -2.10
CA PRO A 42 -3.09 4.50 -3.32
C PRO A 42 -4.48 5.13 -3.19
N LEU A 43 -5.07 5.16 -1.99
CA LEU A 43 -6.37 5.78 -1.73
C LEU A 43 -6.22 7.31 -1.65
N HIS A 44 -7.03 8.05 -2.40
CA HIS A 44 -6.87 9.50 -2.52
C HIS A 44 -8.21 10.22 -2.76
N ALA A 45 -8.28 11.49 -2.38
CA ALA A 45 -9.41 12.36 -2.71
C ALA A 45 -9.58 12.44 -4.23
N ARG A 46 -10.82 12.38 -4.72
CA ARG A 46 -11.10 12.58 -6.14
C ARG A 46 -10.77 14.02 -6.52
N VAL A 47 -9.71 14.22 -7.30
CA VAL A 47 -9.31 15.54 -7.81
C VAL A 47 -9.84 15.71 -9.22
N VAL A 48 -10.59 16.79 -9.47
CA VAL A 48 -10.91 17.19 -10.85
C VAL A 48 -9.70 17.93 -11.44
N PRO A 49 -9.42 17.81 -12.74
CA PRO A 49 -8.22 18.40 -13.35
C PRO A 49 -8.02 19.90 -13.08
N LYS A 50 -9.12 20.66 -12.90
CA LYS A 50 -9.08 22.11 -12.59
C LYS A 50 -8.57 22.44 -11.18
N GLU A 51 -8.57 21.47 -10.27
CA GLU A 51 -8.13 21.60 -8.87
C GLU A 51 -6.73 20.99 -8.66
N MET A 52 -6.06 20.61 -9.74
CA MET A 52 -4.74 19.99 -9.71
C MET A 52 -3.66 21.07 -9.83
N THR A 53 -2.64 20.99 -8.97
CA THR A 53 -1.47 21.86 -9.11
C THR A 53 -0.54 21.36 -10.22
N ASP A 54 0.36 22.22 -10.72
CA ASP A 54 1.35 21.82 -11.72
C ASP A 54 2.24 20.68 -11.22
N ASP A 55 2.62 20.70 -9.94
CA ASP A 55 3.40 19.64 -9.29
C ASP A 55 2.66 18.29 -9.27
N GLU A 56 1.34 18.31 -9.00
CA GLU A 56 0.51 17.11 -9.00
C GLU A 56 0.36 16.55 -10.43
N ALA A 57 0.17 17.42 -11.42
CA ALA A 57 0.10 17.04 -12.82
C ALA A 57 1.44 16.43 -13.30
N ALA A 58 2.57 17.04 -12.94
CA ALA A 58 3.90 16.55 -13.25
C ALA A 58 4.16 15.18 -12.58
N TRP A 59 3.81 15.03 -11.30
CA TRP A 59 3.92 13.76 -10.58
C TRP A 59 3.07 12.65 -11.23
N LEU A 60 1.82 12.93 -11.60
CA LEU A 60 0.97 11.97 -12.30
C LEU A 60 1.60 11.56 -13.63
N LYS A 61 2.10 12.51 -14.41
CA LYS A 61 2.77 12.23 -15.69
C LYS A 61 4.01 11.36 -15.50
N ALA A 62 4.87 11.70 -14.53
CA ALA A 62 6.11 10.97 -14.24
C ALA A 62 5.85 9.48 -13.89
N GLY A 63 4.78 9.20 -13.13
CA GLY A 63 4.42 7.83 -12.78
C GLY A 63 3.63 7.06 -13.85
N ALA A 64 3.18 7.71 -14.93
CA ALA A 64 2.24 7.10 -15.88
C ALA A 64 2.86 5.91 -16.64
N ALA A 65 4.10 6.07 -17.13
CA ALA A 65 4.80 5.02 -17.87
C ALA A 65 5.05 3.77 -17.00
N LYS A 66 5.55 3.97 -15.77
CA LYS A 66 5.77 2.88 -14.80
C LYS A 66 4.48 2.15 -14.45
N ARG A 67 3.38 2.89 -14.21
CA ARG A 67 2.07 2.28 -13.94
C ARG A 67 1.55 1.50 -15.14
N ALA A 68 1.73 2.00 -16.35
CA ALA A 68 1.27 1.32 -17.57
C ALA A 68 2.05 0.02 -17.82
N SER A 69 3.37 0.03 -17.70
CA SER A 69 4.20 -1.18 -17.91
C SER A 69 3.93 -2.28 -16.89
N GLN A 70 3.55 -1.92 -15.67
CA GLN A 70 3.28 -2.85 -14.58
C GLN A 70 1.79 -3.19 -14.40
N ALA A 71 0.89 -2.70 -15.28
CA ALA A 71 -0.56 -2.84 -15.09
C ALA A 71 -1.11 -4.25 -15.40
N GLY A 72 -0.38 -5.06 -16.17
CA GLY A 72 -0.91 -6.31 -16.74
C GLY A 72 -1.50 -7.26 -15.70
N TYR A 73 -0.77 -7.51 -14.62
CA TYR A 73 -1.22 -8.41 -13.55
C TYR A 73 -2.51 -7.90 -12.88
N ARG A 74 -2.59 -6.59 -12.61
CA ARG A 74 -3.73 -5.92 -11.98
C ARG A 74 -4.98 -6.01 -12.86
N ILE A 75 -4.82 -5.83 -14.17
CA ILE A 75 -5.92 -5.93 -15.14
C ILE A 75 -6.46 -7.37 -15.20
N GLN A 76 -5.58 -8.36 -15.27
CA GLN A 76 -6.01 -9.78 -15.30
C GLN A 76 -6.72 -10.19 -14.01
N GLN A 77 -6.14 -9.86 -12.85
CA GLN A 77 -6.75 -10.15 -11.54
C GLN A 77 -8.06 -9.39 -11.34
N GLY A 78 -8.17 -8.13 -11.81
CA GLY A 78 -9.39 -7.34 -11.66
C GLY A 78 -10.54 -7.74 -12.59
N THR A 79 -10.27 -8.42 -13.72
CA THR A 79 -11.29 -8.72 -14.74
C THR A 79 -11.62 -10.20 -14.88
N LYS A 80 -10.65 -11.09 -14.63
CA LYS A 80 -10.77 -12.55 -14.77
C LYS A 80 -10.07 -13.31 -13.64
N PRO A 81 -10.25 -12.95 -12.34
CA PRO A 81 -9.47 -13.52 -11.24
C PRO A 81 -9.61 -15.04 -11.12
N GLN A 82 -10.84 -15.56 -11.26
CA GLN A 82 -11.11 -16.99 -11.20
C GLN A 82 -10.43 -17.76 -12.34
N LYS A 83 -10.43 -17.21 -13.56
CA LYS A 83 -9.78 -17.86 -14.73
C LYS A 83 -8.26 -17.90 -14.56
N LEU A 84 -7.68 -16.80 -14.09
CA LEU A 84 -6.25 -16.73 -13.76
C LEU A 84 -5.90 -17.74 -12.66
N ALA A 85 -6.72 -17.83 -11.60
CA ALA A 85 -6.47 -18.72 -10.47
C ALA A 85 -6.35 -20.19 -10.89
N TYR A 86 -7.19 -20.68 -11.82
CA TYR A 86 -7.07 -22.05 -12.33
C TYR A 86 -5.71 -22.29 -12.98
N GLY A 87 -5.23 -21.36 -13.82
CA GLY A 87 -3.92 -21.48 -14.46
C GLY A 87 -2.75 -21.42 -13.47
N LEU A 88 -2.85 -20.62 -12.41
CA LEU A 88 -1.81 -20.50 -11.39
C LEU A 88 -1.83 -21.67 -10.38
N THR A 89 -2.96 -22.34 -10.20
CA THR A 89 -3.09 -23.46 -9.25
C THR A 89 -2.51 -24.77 -9.82
N ASP A 90 -2.51 -24.93 -11.14
CA ASP A 90 -2.08 -26.16 -11.80
C ASP A 90 -0.58 -26.19 -12.16
N SER A 91 0.15 -25.10 -11.87
CA SER A 91 1.58 -25.00 -12.17
C SER A 91 2.34 -24.25 -11.08
N PRO A 92 3.19 -24.94 -10.28
CA PRO A 92 3.99 -24.27 -9.26
C PRO A 92 5.03 -23.32 -9.88
N VAL A 93 5.54 -23.64 -11.08
CA VAL A 93 6.45 -22.76 -11.83
C VAL A 93 5.70 -21.53 -12.34
N GLY A 94 4.46 -21.71 -12.84
CA GLY A 94 3.61 -20.59 -13.28
C GLY A 94 3.28 -19.64 -12.12
N LEU A 95 2.91 -20.19 -10.96
CA LEU A 95 2.68 -19.41 -9.74
C LEU A 95 3.95 -18.69 -9.28
N ALA A 96 5.08 -19.39 -9.23
CA ALA A 96 6.36 -18.81 -8.84
C ALA A 96 6.72 -17.64 -9.77
N ALA A 97 6.63 -17.82 -11.09
CA ALA A 97 6.90 -16.75 -12.05
C ALA A 97 5.98 -15.53 -11.83
N TRP A 98 4.69 -15.76 -11.58
CA TRP A 98 3.72 -14.68 -11.34
C TRP A 98 4.03 -13.84 -10.09
N ILE A 99 4.45 -14.49 -9.01
CA ILE A 99 4.78 -13.83 -7.73
C ILE A 99 6.18 -13.21 -7.79
N LEU A 100 7.18 -13.95 -8.25
CA LEU A 100 8.59 -13.52 -8.24
C LEU A 100 8.85 -12.35 -9.20
N ASP A 101 8.07 -12.23 -10.28
CA ASP A 101 8.05 -11.02 -11.12
C ASP A 101 7.81 -9.75 -10.28
N LYS A 102 6.99 -9.81 -9.23
CA LYS A 102 6.74 -8.66 -8.36
C LYS A 102 7.92 -8.35 -7.45
N PHE A 103 8.56 -9.35 -6.86
CA PHE A 103 9.79 -9.14 -6.11
C PHE A 103 10.90 -8.53 -6.99
N GLN A 104 11.02 -8.97 -8.24
CA GLN A 104 11.97 -8.42 -9.20
C GLN A 104 11.67 -6.93 -9.51
N ASN A 105 10.46 -6.65 -9.98
CA ASN A 105 10.10 -5.32 -10.48
C ASN A 105 9.92 -4.28 -9.36
N LEU A 106 9.46 -4.70 -8.18
CA LEU A 106 9.07 -3.79 -7.10
C LEU A 106 10.15 -3.57 -6.03
N THR A 107 11.27 -4.30 -6.12
CA THR A 107 12.44 -4.08 -5.25
C THR A 107 13.64 -3.57 -6.03
N VAL A 108 13.97 -4.16 -7.18
CA VAL A 108 15.14 -3.79 -8.01
C VAL A 108 14.76 -3.17 -9.36
N GLY A 109 13.50 -2.78 -9.55
CA GLY A 109 13.09 -2.05 -10.75
C GLY A 109 13.12 -2.86 -12.05
N GLY A 110 13.25 -4.18 -11.98
CA GLY A 110 13.37 -5.04 -13.17
C GLY A 110 14.78 -5.14 -13.74
N GLU A 111 15.79 -4.59 -13.06
CA GLU A 111 17.20 -4.75 -13.42
C GLU A 111 17.60 -6.23 -13.48
N PRO A 112 18.60 -6.65 -14.28
CA PRO A 112 19.02 -8.04 -14.42
C PRO A 112 19.86 -8.54 -13.22
N VAL A 113 19.47 -8.14 -12.01
CA VAL A 113 20.06 -8.57 -10.74
C VAL A 113 18.97 -9.21 -9.88
N PRO A 114 19.26 -10.26 -9.09
CA PRO A 114 18.26 -10.84 -8.20
C PRO A 114 17.82 -9.80 -7.15
N PRO A 115 16.58 -9.85 -6.66
CA PRO A 115 16.19 -9.01 -5.55
C PRO A 115 17.00 -9.46 -4.31
N PRO A 116 17.31 -8.54 -3.37
CA PRO A 116 18.23 -8.78 -2.26
C PRO A 116 17.59 -9.62 -1.14
N PHE A 117 16.92 -10.71 -1.49
CA PHE A 117 16.27 -11.63 -0.56
C PHE A 117 16.87 -13.03 -0.71
N PRO A 118 17.07 -13.76 0.40
CA PRO A 118 17.39 -15.18 0.34
C PRO A 118 16.32 -15.93 -0.44
N LEU A 119 16.74 -16.86 -1.31
CA LEU A 119 15.83 -17.65 -2.13
C LEU A 119 14.76 -18.37 -1.30
N ASP A 120 15.13 -18.92 -0.15
CA ASP A 120 14.20 -19.60 0.75
C ASP A 120 13.06 -18.70 1.24
N ARG A 121 13.34 -17.39 1.44
CA ARG A 121 12.30 -16.43 1.84
C ARG A 121 11.33 -16.14 0.70
N LEU A 122 11.84 -16.03 -0.53
CA LEU A 122 11.02 -15.88 -1.72
C LEU A 122 10.15 -17.13 -1.96
N LEU A 123 10.76 -18.31 -1.88
CA LEU A 123 10.05 -19.59 -2.01
C LEU A 123 9.03 -19.78 -0.90
N THR A 124 9.30 -19.33 0.33
CA THR A 124 8.31 -19.36 1.42
C THR A 124 7.04 -18.59 1.03
N ASN A 125 7.17 -17.40 0.44
CA ASN A 125 6.01 -16.62 -0.03
C ASN A 125 5.24 -17.34 -1.15
N VAL A 126 5.96 -17.95 -2.09
CA VAL A 126 5.34 -18.76 -3.15
C VAL A 126 4.60 -19.96 -2.55
N MET A 127 5.22 -20.67 -1.60
CA MET A 127 4.65 -21.87 -0.99
C MET A 127 3.42 -21.60 -0.14
N LEU A 128 3.34 -20.44 0.52
CA LEU A 128 2.12 -20.01 1.21
C LEU A 128 0.94 -19.91 0.25
N CYS A 129 1.17 -19.37 -0.96
CA CYS A 129 0.14 -19.28 -1.99
C CYS A 129 -0.13 -20.63 -2.67
N TRP A 130 0.89 -21.46 -2.86
CA TRP A 130 0.76 -22.78 -3.48
C TRP A 130 -0.08 -23.72 -2.62
N LEU A 131 0.24 -23.81 -1.33
CA LEU A 131 -0.44 -24.70 -0.39
C LEU A 131 -1.80 -24.14 0.07
N GLY A 132 -1.90 -22.82 0.25
CA GLY A 132 -3.14 -22.17 0.69
C GLY A 132 -4.12 -21.84 -0.44
N GLY A 133 -3.67 -21.91 -1.69
CA GLY A 133 -4.40 -21.46 -2.87
C GLY A 133 -4.32 -19.94 -3.09
N ILE A 134 -4.13 -19.53 -4.34
CA ILE A 134 -3.97 -18.12 -4.73
C ILE A 134 -5.29 -17.38 -5.00
N ASN A 135 -6.42 -18.11 -5.11
CA ASN A 135 -7.66 -17.54 -5.63
C ASN A 135 -8.14 -16.33 -4.80
N ALA A 136 -8.17 -16.45 -3.46
CA ALA A 136 -8.62 -15.35 -2.59
C ALA A 136 -7.78 -14.07 -2.77
N ALA A 137 -6.47 -14.20 -3.00
CA ALA A 137 -5.59 -13.06 -3.24
C ALA A 137 -5.88 -12.36 -4.58
N ASN A 138 -6.33 -13.11 -5.60
CA ASN A 138 -6.68 -12.54 -6.91
C ASN A 138 -7.98 -11.71 -6.85
N TRP A 139 -8.97 -12.17 -6.07
CA TRP A 139 -10.30 -11.56 -6.05
C TRP A 139 -10.33 -10.13 -5.49
N LEU A 140 -9.37 -9.76 -4.63
CA LEU A 140 -9.25 -8.40 -4.08
C LEU A 140 -9.26 -7.33 -5.18
N TYR A 141 -8.70 -7.63 -6.34
CA TYR A 141 -8.55 -6.69 -7.46
C TYR A 141 -9.87 -6.29 -8.14
N ILE A 142 -10.93 -7.10 -8.01
CA ILE A 142 -12.28 -6.71 -8.48
C ILE A 142 -12.74 -5.44 -7.77
N SER A 143 -12.49 -5.32 -6.46
CA SER A 143 -12.91 -4.14 -5.68
C SER A 143 -12.36 -2.83 -6.26
N VAL A 144 -11.12 -2.83 -6.75
CA VAL A 144 -10.49 -1.66 -7.35
C VAL A 144 -11.07 -1.33 -8.74
N VAL A 145 -11.53 -2.35 -9.48
CA VAL A 145 -12.22 -2.14 -10.76
C VAL A 145 -13.62 -1.57 -10.54
N GLU A 146 -14.35 -2.08 -9.55
CA GLU A 146 -15.75 -1.71 -9.29
C GLU A 146 -15.89 -0.39 -8.52
N GLU A 147 -15.10 -0.22 -7.46
CA GLU A 147 -15.22 0.93 -6.54
C GLU A 147 -14.18 2.02 -6.80
N GLY A 148 -13.04 1.64 -7.38
CA GLY A 148 -11.89 2.52 -7.57
C GLY A 148 -11.17 2.88 -6.26
N LEU A 149 -10.10 3.67 -6.41
CA LEU A 149 -9.24 4.14 -5.32
C LEU A 149 -9.58 5.55 -4.84
N GLY A 150 -10.68 6.11 -5.32
CA GLY A 150 -11.13 7.43 -4.90
C GLY A 150 -11.86 7.37 -3.57
N LEU A 151 -11.51 8.24 -2.64
CA LEU A 151 -12.33 8.53 -1.47
C LEU A 151 -13.74 8.98 -1.91
N PRO A 152 -14.77 8.72 -1.08
CA PRO A 152 -16.08 9.33 -1.30
C PRO A 152 -15.96 10.86 -1.38
N ARG A 153 -16.88 11.50 -2.12
CA ARG A 153 -16.79 12.96 -2.35
C ARG A 153 -16.80 13.70 -1.01
N ARG A 154 -15.88 14.66 -0.88
CA ARG A 154 -15.73 15.52 0.32
C ARG A 154 -15.40 14.75 1.61
N GLN A 155 -14.93 13.52 1.51
CA GLN A 155 -14.37 12.80 2.66
C GLN A 155 -12.85 12.90 2.71
N ARG A 156 -12.33 12.88 3.93
CA ARG A 156 -10.93 12.88 4.27
C ARG A 156 -10.74 11.98 5.49
N VAL A 157 -9.61 11.27 5.54
CA VAL A 157 -9.26 10.46 6.71
C VAL A 157 -8.81 11.40 7.82
N GLU A 158 -9.65 11.60 8.83
CA GLU A 158 -9.36 12.53 9.93
C GLU A 158 -8.49 11.91 11.04
N VAL A 159 -8.41 10.58 11.10
CA VAL A 159 -7.51 9.87 12.01
C VAL A 159 -6.05 10.32 11.74
N PRO A 160 -5.29 10.69 12.80
CA PRO A 160 -3.86 10.95 12.72
C PRO A 160 -3.10 9.97 11.82
N THR A 161 -2.50 10.48 10.74
CA THR A 161 -1.85 9.65 9.73
C THR A 161 -0.36 9.99 9.60
N GLY A 162 0.48 8.98 9.76
CA GLY A 162 1.90 9.02 9.45
C GLY A 162 2.23 8.28 8.16
N PHE A 163 3.20 8.77 7.38
CA PHE A 163 3.66 8.11 6.16
C PHE A 163 5.15 7.74 6.19
N THR A 164 5.51 6.63 5.57
CA THR A 164 6.90 6.31 5.20
C THR A 164 6.93 5.84 3.76
N LEU A 165 7.22 6.76 2.85
CA LEU A 165 7.12 6.49 1.41
C LEU A 165 8.51 6.26 0.83
N CYS A 166 8.66 5.13 0.14
CA CYS A 166 9.92 4.69 -0.42
C CYS A 166 10.07 5.14 -1.88
N PRO A 167 11.28 5.48 -2.33
CA PRO A 167 11.50 5.98 -3.69
C PRO A 167 11.20 4.94 -4.77
N ASN A 168 11.41 3.65 -4.47
CA ASN A 168 11.27 2.56 -5.45
C ASN A 168 9.95 1.78 -5.34
N ASP A 169 8.95 2.29 -4.59
CA ASP A 169 7.61 1.70 -4.54
C ASP A 169 6.91 1.73 -5.93
N LEU A 170 5.68 1.22 -6.05
CA LEU A 170 4.88 1.12 -7.28
C LEU A 170 4.85 2.40 -8.13
N GLY A 171 5.04 3.56 -7.52
CA GLY A 171 5.22 4.83 -8.20
C GLY A 171 6.10 5.79 -7.41
N VAL A 172 6.37 6.95 -8.01
CA VAL A 172 7.01 8.06 -7.30
C VAL A 172 6.14 8.46 -6.10
N PRO A 173 6.71 8.71 -4.91
CA PRO A 173 5.94 9.18 -3.76
C PRO A 173 5.09 10.43 -4.10
N PRO A 174 3.79 10.46 -3.75
CA PRO A 174 2.94 11.62 -4.00
C PRO A 174 3.45 12.90 -3.32
N PRO A 175 3.13 14.09 -3.86
CA PRO A 175 3.37 15.36 -3.18
C PRO A 175 2.62 15.49 -1.85
N ASP A 176 3.10 16.33 -0.94
CA ASP A 176 2.47 16.55 0.36
C ASP A 176 1.04 17.11 0.23
N ALA A 177 0.79 18.00 -0.72
CA ALA A 177 -0.53 18.57 -0.98
C ALA A 177 -1.57 17.48 -1.33
N TRP A 178 -1.16 16.48 -2.12
CA TRP A 178 -1.99 15.34 -2.50
C TRP A 178 -2.40 14.50 -1.27
N LEU A 179 -1.43 14.22 -0.40
CA LEU A 179 -1.65 13.47 0.83
C LEU A 179 -2.52 14.25 1.83
N ARG A 180 -2.23 15.53 2.07
CA ARG A 180 -2.99 16.37 3.01
C ARG A 180 -4.45 16.56 2.60
N ARG A 181 -4.75 16.53 1.30
CA ARG A 181 -6.12 16.55 0.76
C ARG A 181 -6.93 15.31 1.16
N SER A 182 -6.26 14.19 1.33
CA SER A 182 -6.87 12.88 1.55
C SER A 182 -6.79 12.42 3.02
N PHE A 183 -5.81 12.93 3.76
CA PHE A 183 -5.49 12.50 5.13
C PHE A 183 -5.17 13.67 6.05
N ASN A 184 -5.47 13.49 7.34
CA ASN A 184 -4.88 14.21 8.46
C ASN A 184 -3.41 13.79 8.62
N MET A 185 -2.58 14.25 7.68
CA MET A 185 -1.16 13.93 7.64
C MET A 185 -0.39 14.75 8.66
N LEU A 186 0.05 14.08 9.73
CA LEU A 186 0.83 14.69 10.81
C LEU A 186 2.33 14.56 10.57
N HIS A 187 2.76 13.44 10.00
CA HIS A 187 4.16 13.20 9.68
C HIS A 187 4.33 12.45 8.36
N ARG A 188 5.39 12.79 7.63
CA ARG A 188 5.89 12.04 6.49
C ARG A 188 7.39 11.87 6.66
N ALA A 189 7.84 10.63 6.66
CA ALA A 189 9.25 10.28 6.51
C ALA A 189 9.53 9.91 5.06
N ALA A 190 10.58 10.49 4.49
CA ALA A 190 11.20 9.95 3.28
C ALA A 190 12.17 8.83 3.68
N ALA A 191 12.07 7.69 3.02
CA ALA A 191 13.10 6.66 3.10
C ALA A 191 14.21 6.98 2.07
N ALA A 192 15.48 6.88 2.48
CA ALA A 192 16.61 7.08 1.55
C ALA A 192 16.72 5.94 0.53
N GLN A 193 16.27 4.75 0.91
CA GLN A 193 16.30 3.52 0.12
C GLN A 193 15.09 2.64 0.47
N GLY A 194 14.89 1.59 -0.33
CA GLY A 194 13.76 0.67 -0.21
C GLY A 194 12.70 0.89 -1.29
N GLY A 195 11.90 -0.14 -1.49
CA GLY A 195 10.84 -0.24 -2.48
C GLY A 195 9.51 -0.61 -1.87
N HIS A 196 8.76 -1.43 -2.61
CA HIS A 196 7.39 -1.78 -2.26
C HIS A 196 7.30 -2.64 -1.00
N PHE A 197 8.23 -3.58 -0.82
CA PHE A 197 8.21 -4.52 0.29
C PHE A 197 8.99 -3.97 1.49
N LEU A 198 8.72 -2.72 1.90
CA LEU A 198 9.53 -1.99 2.90
C LEU A 198 9.85 -2.81 4.16
N ALA A 199 8.87 -3.47 4.77
CA ALA A 199 9.08 -4.27 5.98
C ALA A 199 10.03 -5.46 5.76
N PHE A 200 10.09 -5.97 4.54
CA PHE A 200 10.94 -7.09 4.15
C PHE A 200 12.31 -6.62 3.63
N GLU A 201 12.38 -5.47 2.98
CA GLU A 201 13.60 -4.87 2.42
C GLU A 201 14.44 -4.13 3.46
N GLN A 202 13.80 -3.43 4.40
CA GLN A 202 14.43 -2.56 5.38
C GLN A 202 13.71 -2.69 6.74
N PRO A 203 13.79 -3.87 7.40
CA PRO A 203 13.01 -4.14 8.61
C PRO A 203 13.33 -3.18 9.76
N GLU A 204 14.59 -2.80 9.95
CA GLU A 204 14.99 -1.88 11.01
C GLU A 204 14.44 -0.47 10.78
N LEU A 205 14.47 0.00 9.53
CA LEU A 205 13.85 1.27 9.14
C LEU A 205 12.35 1.21 9.38
N PHE A 206 11.68 0.15 8.92
CA PHE A 206 10.24 -0.03 9.10
C PHE A 206 9.83 0.03 10.58
N VAL A 207 10.51 -0.73 11.44
CA VAL A 207 10.23 -0.75 12.89
C VAL A 207 10.51 0.62 13.51
N SER A 208 11.63 1.26 13.17
CA SER A 208 11.96 2.59 13.67
C SER A 208 10.87 3.62 13.34
N ARG A 209 10.36 3.59 12.09
CA ARG A 209 9.28 4.50 11.67
C ARG A 209 7.95 4.19 12.33
N LEU A 210 7.64 2.91 12.55
CA LEU A 210 6.44 2.53 13.27
C LEU A 210 6.51 2.93 14.75
N CYS A 211 7.65 2.77 15.42
CA CYS A 211 7.85 3.18 16.80
C CYS A 211 7.86 4.71 16.98
N ALA A 212 8.25 5.46 15.93
CA ALA A 212 8.14 6.91 15.94
C ALA A 212 6.68 7.39 15.96
N ILE A 213 5.72 6.51 15.67
CA ILE A 213 4.29 6.80 15.67
C ILE A 213 3.78 6.60 17.09
N ASP A 214 4.14 7.57 17.93
CA ASP A 214 3.71 7.61 19.32
C ASP A 214 2.32 8.27 19.39
N PRO A 215 1.26 7.51 19.75
CA PRO A 215 -0.10 8.05 19.86
C PRO A 215 -0.19 9.21 20.85
N VAL A 216 0.66 9.25 21.89
CA VAL A 216 0.72 10.32 22.87
C VAL A 216 1.29 11.61 22.26
N ARG A 217 2.21 11.49 21.29
CA ARG A 217 2.72 12.66 20.54
C ARG A 217 1.70 13.17 19.54
N PHE A 218 0.94 12.29 18.88
CA PHE A 218 -0.08 12.72 17.93
C PHE A 218 -1.28 13.40 18.60
N ASP A 219 -1.67 12.97 19.81
CA ASP A 219 -2.68 13.67 20.62
C ASP A 219 -2.27 15.12 20.93
N LYS A 220 -0.96 15.40 21.05
CA LYS A 220 -0.44 16.76 21.32
C LYS A 220 -0.31 17.62 20.06
N MET A 221 -0.27 17.02 18.87
CA MET A 221 -0.21 17.75 17.59
C MET A 221 -1.60 18.04 17.01
N ALA A 222 -2.61 17.28 17.42
CA ALA A 222 -4.02 17.61 17.21
C ALA A 222 -4.42 18.71 18.23
N GLY A 223 -4.13 19.98 17.91
CA GLY A 223 -4.64 21.11 18.69
C GLY A 223 -6.17 21.08 18.81
N PRO A 224 -6.76 21.83 19.76
CA PRO A 224 -8.20 21.81 19.99
C PRO A 224 -8.95 22.18 18.71
N LEU A 225 -9.94 21.37 18.37
CA LEU A 225 -10.89 21.54 17.25
C LEU A 225 -11.52 22.93 17.24
#